data_AF-A0A9P0TNK2-F1
#
_entry.id   AF-A0A9P0TNK2-F1
#
_cell.length_a   1.000
_cell.length_b   1.000
_cell.length_c   1.000
_cell.angle_alpha   90.00
_cell.angle_beta   90.00
_cell.angle_gamma   90.00
#
_symmetry.space_group_name_H-M   'P 1'
#
loop_
_entity.id
_entity.type
_entity.pdbx_description
1 polymer ?
#
loop_
_entity_poly.entity_id
_entity_poly.type
_entity_poly.pdbx_seq_one_letter_code
_entity_poly.pdbx_strand_id
1 'polypeptide(L)'
;MLVNTMTIRKTNIKLLLMRFRHKINNQSEELDENTKVAQGLMNYLNSNKEYNDVVPHLPRMLLKKYKTPETMYLINRKTAKDISTIITRNFEKGAPIVEVNPGLGFLTEEILRNQNNPVYLFESTKFFQKSLQELHEKYPNRIIYKIADFFGMWKLAFQDKIDQGNRIKDLLGDLATDKIGRKLQIVGAMPGLSFVKHLINTIVFHNITNQLGRPDLFIILPTHHYEFLTDLNVQHGKHKSVPSLFQSLFQYKVLQKVPKAHFLPWTFPPTKKTSVIDEHFLYLVNITQKEALPCHPAYLPLLWYFFKPQTFSKSTRVIPMLEQWIPGCGVWLITGQDPPDVNKEVAPDETDAPLPHMTIFTEFGDLTLQQKITVFKRFVSWPEFEHCPFRATVENSLPKFASHLDSEGDTEPHLDDLEHSDSENELENM
;
A
#
# COMPACT_ATOMS: atom_id res chain seq x y z
N MET A 1 34.74 -20.16 21.13
CA MET A 1 34.77 -18.69 20.96
C MET A 1 35.34 -18.37 19.58
N LEU A 2 34.47 -18.12 18.60
CA LEU A 2 34.83 -17.51 17.32
C LEU A 2 33.63 -16.64 16.94
N VAL A 3 33.80 -15.35 17.15
CA VAL A 3 32.85 -14.30 16.80
C VAL A 3 32.95 -14.11 15.29
N ASN A 4 31.94 -14.53 14.55
CA ASN A 4 31.83 -14.21 13.12
C ASN A 4 31.17 -12.83 12.99
N THR A 5 32.01 -11.80 12.87
CA THR A 5 31.58 -10.44 12.54
C THR A 5 31.15 -10.38 11.07
N MET A 6 29.85 -10.22 10.84
CA MET A 6 29.31 -9.88 9.52
C MET A 6 29.92 -8.55 9.05
N THR A 7 30.83 -8.63 8.08
CA THR A 7 31.41 -7.44 7.44
C THR A 7 30.48 -7.01 6.31
N ILE A 8 29.42 -6.27 6.65
CA ILE A 8 28.62 -5.56 5.64
C ILE A 8 29.50 -4.45 5.06
N ARG A 9 29.75 -4.46 3.74
CA ARG A 9 30.55 -3.45 3.03
C ARG A 9 29.99 -2.05 3.30
N LYS A 10 30.68 -1.26 4.14
CA LYS A 10 30.33 0.12 4.55
C LYS A 10 30.05 1.09 3.39
N THR A 11 30.51 0.77 2.19
CA THR A 11 30.44 1.64 1.00
C THR A 11 29.03 1.74 0.38
N ASN A 12 28.13 0.75 0.59
CA ASN A 12 26.75 0.79 0.05
C ASN A 12 25.70 1.42 0.99
N ILE A 13 25.91 1.36 2.31
CA ILE A 13 24.94 1.87 3.28
C ILE A 13 24.77 3.39 3.18
N LYS A 14 25.86 4.14 2.94
CA LYS A 14 25.79 5.59 2.74
C LYS A 14 24.96 5.98 1.51
N LEU A 15 25.06 5.22 0.42
CA LEU A 15 24.28 5.46 -0.80
C LEU A 15 22.79 5.14 -0.59
N LEU A 16 22.48 4.04 0.11
CA LEU A 16 21.12 3.69 0.56
C LEU A 16 20.51 4.79 1.42
N LEU A 17 21.21 5.22 2.47
CA LEU A 17 20.73 6.26 3.38
C LEU A 17 20.53 7.61 2.66
N MET A 18 21.31 7.89 1.61
CA MET A 18 21.10 9.07 0.75
C MET A 18 19.83 8.96 -0.10
N ARG A 19 19.51 7.77 -0.64
CA ARG A 19 18.28 7.54 -1.44
C ARG A 19 17.01 7.55 -0.60
N PHE A 20 17.06 7.02 0.62
CA PHE A 20 15.94 7.05 1.56
C PHE A 20 15.90 8.29 2.44
N ARG A 21 16.70 9.33 2.14
CA ARG A 21 16.50 10.62 2.81
C ARG A 21 15.04 10.98 2.66
N HIS A 22 14.37 11.10 3.80
CA HIS A 22 13.04 11.64 3.88
C HIS A 22 13.13 13.04 3.28
N LYS A 23 12.77 13.17 1.99
CA LYS A 23 12.69 14.46 1.31
C LYS A 23 11.46 15.15 1.89
N ILE A 24 11.59 15.67 3.11
CA ILE A 24 10.97 16.97 3.37
C ILE A 24 11.55 17.84 2.26
N ASN A 25 10.70 18.45 1.45
CA ASN A 25 11.16 19.28 0.34
C ASN A 25 11.82 20.53 0.94
N ASN A 26 13.04 20.35 1.44
CA ASN A 26 13.94 21.34 2.01
C ASN A 26 14.73 22.02 0.90
N GLN A 27 14.37 21.81 -0.38
CA GLN A 27 14.74 22.76 -1.41
C GLN A 27 14.26 24.10 -0.89
N SER A 28 15.20 24.97 -0.57
CA SER A 28 14.95 26.40 -0.47
C SER A 28 14.00 26.74 -1.61
N GLU A 29 12.78 27.14 -1.24
CA GLU A 29 11.79 27.70 -2.14
C GLU A 29 12.28 29.05 -2.66
N GLU A 30 13.52 29.11 -3.16
CA GLU A 30 13.84 30.07 -4.18
C GLU A 30 12.91 29.73 -5.33
N LEU A 31 11.94 30.60 -5.53
CA LEU A 31 11.15 30.73 -6.74
C LEU A 31 12.09 30.56 -7.93
N ASP A 32 12.28 29.34 -8.41
CA ASP A 32 12.96 29.11 -9.68
C ASP A 32 12.01 29.68 -10.73
N GLU A 33 12.17 30.97 -11.02
CA GLU A 33 11.30 31.72 -11.92
C GLU A 33 11.29 31.10 -13.32
N ASN A 34 12.27 30.25 -13.64
CA ASN A 34 12.46 29.52 -14.89
C ASN A 34 11.70 28.19 -14.97
N THR A 35 10.98 27.81 -13.93
CA THR A 35 10.20 26.56 -13.92
C THR A 35 9.04 26.61 -14.95
N LYS A 36 9.14 25.81 -16.02
CA LYS A 36 8.14 25.75 -17.11
C LYS A 36 6.82 25.13 -16.64
N VAL A 37 5.76 25.94 -16.66
CA VAL A 37 4.39 25.57 -16.27
C VAL A 37 3.67 24.84 -17.41
N ALA A 38 2.74 23.94 -17.08
CA ALA A 38 1.92 23.27 -18.09
C ALA A 38 0.81 24.20 -18.63
N GLN A 39 0.95 24.64 -19.88
CA GLN A 39 0.00 25.60 -20.50
C GLN A 39 -1.46 25.12 -20.48
N GLY A 40 -1.70 23.84 -20.76
CA GLY A 40 -3.06 23.27 -20.74
C GLY A 40 -3.72 23.32 -19.35
N LEU A 41 -2.93 23.15 -18.28
CA LEU A 41 -3.42 23.30 -16.91
C LEU A 41 -3.75 24.77 -16.60
N MET A 42 -2.87 25.70 -16.95
CA MET A 42 -3.12 27.12 -16.73
C MET A 42 -4.35 27.62 -17.49
N ASN A 43 -4.53 27.16 -18.73
CA ASN A 43 -5.73 27.47 -19.50
C ASN A 43 -6.99 26.95 -18.79
N TYR A 44 -6.96 25.73 -18.24
CA TYR A 44 -8.09 25.19 -17.47
C TYR A 44 -8.37 26.01 -16.21
N LEU A 45 -7.34 26.33 -15.41
CA LEU A 45 -7.51 27.10 -14.18
C LEU A 45 -8.04 28.51 -14.46
N ASN A 46 -7.49 29.20 -15.47
CA ASN A 46 -7.91 30.56 -15.84
C ASN A 46 -9.29 30.61 -16.50
N SER A 47 -9.73 29.52 -17.14
CA SER A 47 -11.07 29.46 -17.77
C SER A 47 -12.19 29.23 -16.76
N ASN A 48 -11.86 28.73 -15.56
CA ASN A 48 -12.82 28.36 -14.54
C ASN A 48 -12.75 29.35 -13.37
N LYS A 49 -13.77 30.22 -13.25
CA LYS A 49 -13.81 31.31 -12.25
C LYS A 49 -13.65 30.85 -10.80
N GLU A 50 -13.99 29.59 -10.50
CA GLU A 50 -13.87 29.01 -9.16
C GLU A 50 -12.41 28.82 -8.68
N TYR A 51 -11.42 28.97 -9.55
CA TYR A 51 -10.00 28.89 -9.19
C TYR A 51 -9.30 30.25 -9.13
N ASN A 52 -10.00 31.35 -9.40
CA ASN A 52 -9.38 32.69 -9.42
C ASN A 52 -8.75 33.07 -8.08
N ASP A 53 -9.37 32.67 -6.96
CA ASP A 53 -8.85 32.85 -5.60
C ASP A 53 -7.85 31.76 -5.20
N VAL A 54 -7.76 30.66 -5.96
CA VAL A 54 -6.93 29.49 -5.63
C VAL A 54 -5.54 29.62 -6.27
N VAL A 55 -5.48 30.00 -7.55
CA VAL A 55 -4.23 30.05 -8.35
C VAL A 55 -3.10 30.85 -7.69
N PRO A 56 -3.34 32.03 -7.09
CA PRO A 56 -2.27 32.80 -6.43
C PRO A 56 -1.65 32.10 -5.22
N HIS A 57 -2.33 31.12 -4.65
CA HIS A 57 -1.90 30.35 -3.47
C HIS A 57 -1.37 28.96 -3.84
N LEU A 58 -1.13 28.67 -5.11
CA LEU A 58 -0.54 27.40 -5.54
C LEU A 58 0.97 27.53 -5.77
N PRO A 59 1.79 26.60 -5.25
CA PRO A 59 3.21 26.57 -5.56
C PRO A 59 3.41 26.16 -7.02
N ARG A 60 4.35 26.83 -7.71
CA ARG A 60 4.63 26.58 -9.14
C ARG A 60 4.95 25.12 -9.46
N MET A 61 5.52 24.36 -8.52
CA MET A 61 5.80 22.94 -8.71
C MET A 61 4.54 22.11 -8.99
N LEU A 62 3.38 22.47 -8.39
CA LEU A 62 2.11 21.79 -8.65
C LEU A 62 1.51 22.13 -10.02
N LEU A 63 2.02 23.17 -10.67
CA LEU A 63 1.57 23.60 -12.00
C LEU A 63 2.34 22.90 -13.14
N LYS A 64 3.25 21.97 -12.80
CA LYS A 64 3.92 21.09 -13.76
C LYS A 64 3.10 19.82 -13.99
N LYS A 65 3.38 19.14 -15.11
CA LYS A 65 2.94 17.76 -15.33
C LYS A 65 4.00 16.78 -14.85
N TYR A 66 3.57 15.70 -14.20
CA TYR A 66 4.44 14.64 -13.72
C TYR A 66 4.08 13.30 -14.36
N LYS A 67 5.07 12.42 -14.52
CA LYS A 67 4.77 11.03 -14.87
C LYS A 67 4.19 10.31 -13.64
N THR A 68 4.90 10.44 -12.52
CA THR A 68 4.62 9.78 -11.23
C THR A 68 4.80 10.80 -10.10
N PRO A 69 3.77 11.56 -9.72
CA PRO A 69 3.89 12.53 -8.65
C PRO A 69 4.01 11.84 -7.28
N GLU A 70 4.81 12.41 -6.37
CA GLU A 70 4.94 11.89 -5.00
C GLU A 70 3.75 12.27 -4.10
N THR A 71 3.11 13.41 -4.39
CA THR A 71 1.99 13.95 -3.62
C THR A 71 0.86 14.39 -4.54
N MET A 72 -0.36 14.45 -4.00
CA MET A 72 -1.55 14.91 -4.70
C MET A 72 -2.41 15.77 -3.76
N TYR A 73 -2.83 16.93 -4.21
CA TYR A 73 -3.56 17.93 -3.43
C TYR A 73 -4.90 18.26 -4.07
N LEU A 74 -5.95 18.34 -3.25
CA LEU A 74 -7.28 18.78 -3.68
C LEU A 74 -7.33 20.31 -3.75
N ILE A 75 -7.73 20.85 -4.90
CA ILE A 75 -7.82 22.30 -5.13
C ILE A 75 -9.25 22.81 -5.35
N ASN A 76 -10.26 21.95 -5.35
CA ASN A 76 -11.65 22.32 -5.59
C ASN A 76 -12.48 22.27 -4.29
N ARG A 77 -13.07 23.40 -3.90
CA ARG A 77 -13.87 23.53 -2.66
C ARG A 77 -15.14 22.69 -2.67
N LYS A 78 -15.85 22.63 -3.79
CA LYS A 78 -17.09 21.85 -3.91
C LYS A 78 -16.82 20.36 -3.72
N THR A 79 -15.76 19.86 -4.35
CA THR A 79 -15.33 18.47 -4.24
C THR A 79 -14.86 18.14 -2.82
N ALA A 80 -14.20 19.08 -2.13
CA ALA A 80 -13.85 18.92 -0.72
C ALA A 80 -15.07 18.70 0.16
N LYS A 81 -16.13 19.49 -0.05
CA LYS A 81 -17.41 19.35 0.65
C LYS A 81 -18.09 18.01 0.36
N ASP A 82 -18.12 17.60 -0.91
CA ASP A 82 -18.73 16.33 -1.33
C ASP A 82 -17.98 15.13 -0.70
N ILE A 83 -16.65 15.13 -0.76
CA ILE A 83 -15.79 14.12 -0.13
C ILE A 83 -16.04 14.09 1.39
N SER A 84 -15.96 15.24 2.07
CA SER A 84 -16.15 15.33 3.53
C SER A 84 -17.50 14.76 3.96
N THR A 85 -18.58 15.12 3.25
CA THR A 85 -19.94 14.64 3.55
C THR A 85 -20.04 13.11 3.51
N ILE A 86 -19.29 12.46 2.62
CA ILE A 86 -19.30 11.01 2.47
C ILE A 86 -18.42 10.34 3.52
N ILE A 87 -17.17 10.79 3.68
CA ILE A 87 -16.21 10.10 4.56
C ILE A 87 -16.58 10.25 6.04
N THR A 88 -17.09 11.41 6.45
CA THR A 88 -17.40 11.68 7.87
C THR A 88 -18.56 10.85 8.40
N ARG A 89 -19.51 10.46 7.53
CA ARG A 89 -20.58 9.51 7.85
C ARG A 89 -20.07 8.10 8.15
N ASN A 90 -18.93 7.75 7.57
CA ASN A 90 -18.30 6.45 7.74
C ASN A 90 -17.26 6.46 8.85
N PHE A 91 -17.03 7.61 9.51
CA PHE A 91 -16.02 7.67 10.55
C PHE A 91 -16.45 6.94 11.83
N GLU A 92 -15.49 6.27 12.45
CA GLU A 92 -15.68 5.66 13.75
C GLU A 92 -15.57 6.71 14.85
N LYS A 93 -16.56 6.73 15.75
CA LYS A 93 -16.57 7.67 16.87
C LYS A 93 -15.39 7.40 17.80
N GLY A 94 -14.64 8.46 18.13
CA GLY A 94 -13.49 8.40 19.04
C GLY A 94 -12.20 7.87 18.41
N ALA A 95 -12.21 7.41 17.17
CA ALA A 95 -10.97 7.09 16.46
C ALA A 95 -10.24 8.39 16.05
N PRO A 96 -8.89 8.44 16.15
CA PRO A 96 -8.13 9.59 15.68
C PRO A 96 -8.24 9.71 14.15
N ILE A 97 -8.33 10.97 13.68
CA ILE A 97 -8.42 11.31 12.27
C ILE A 97 -7.11 11.94 11.85
N VAL A 98 -6.51 11.39 10.80
CA VAL A 98 -5.30 11.88 10.16
C VAL A 98 -5.67 12.34 8.75
N GLU A 99 -5.31 13.56 8.38
CA GLU A 99 -5.32 14.03 7.00
C GLU A 99 -3.88 14.19 6.51
N VAL A 100 -3.58 13.57 5.37
CA VAL A 100 -2.25 13.56 4.76
C VAL A 100 -2.25 14.47 3.54
N ASN A 101 -1.27 15.38 3.47
CA ASN A 101 -1.08 16.39 2.45
C ASN A 101 -2.35 17.27 2.25
N PRO A 102 -2.81 17.98 3.32
CA PRO A 102 -4.02 18.79 3.27
C PRO A 102 -3.93 19.97 2.28
N GLY A 103 -2.72 20.42 1.90
CA GLY A 103 -2.52 21.51 0.96
C GLY A 103 -3.16 22.81 1.46
N LEU A 104 -4.02 23.41 0.62
CA LEU A 104 -4.78 24.61 0.99
C LEU A 104 -5.81 24.39 2.13
N GLY A 105 -6.00 23.15 2.60
CA GLY A 105 -6.85 22.83 3.75
C GLY A 105 -8.35 22.86 3.45
N PHE A 106 -8.74 22.80 2.17
CA PHE A 106 -10.16 22.79 1.80
C PHE A 106 -10.90 21.57 2.33
N LEU A 107 -10.28 20.39 2.27
CA LEU A 107 -10.86 19.18 2.84
C LEU A 107 -10.81 19.21 4.37
N THR A 108 -9.70 19.66 4.97
CA THR A 108 -9.57 19.90 6.40
C THR A 108 -10.73 20.74 6.97
N GLU A 109 -11.01 21.88 6.35
CA GLU A 109 -12.07 22.78 6.80
C GLU A 109 -13.44 22.08 6.78
N GLU A 110 -13.75 21.37 5.70
CA GLU A 110 -15.01 20.66 5.57
C GLU A 110 -15.10 19.45 6.51
N ILE A 111 -13.99 18.77 6.83
CA ILE A 111 -13.95 17.73 7.87
C ILE A 111 -14.26 18.34 9.23
N LEU A 112 -13.60 19.45 9.59
CA LEU A 112 -13.80 20.13 10.89
C LEU A 112 -15.23 20.63 11.09
N ARG A 113 -15.92 21.02 10.00
CA ARG A 113 -17.34 21.42 10.04
C ARG A 113 -18.30 20.25 10.30
N ASN A 114 -17.95 19.05 9.86
CA ASN A 114 -18.85 17.88 9.86
C ASN A 114 -18.63 16.91 11.04
N GLN A 115 -17.55 17.06 11.80
CA GLN A 115 -17.26 16.25 12.99
C GLN A 115 -16.53 17.06 14.06
N ASN A 116 -16.46 16.59 15.31
CA ASN A 116 -15.93 17.35 16.46
C ASN A 116 -14.56 16.89 17.02
N ASN A 117 -14.07 15.72 16.62
CA ASN A 117 -12.75 15.21 17.02
C ASN A 117 -11.61 16.10 16.46
N PRO A 118 -10.46 16.13 17.16
CA PRO A 118 -9.23 16.71 16.62
C PRO A 118 -8.77 15.98 15.34
N VAL A 119 -8.20 16.75 14.42
CA VAL A 119 -7.63 16.24 13.17
C VAL A 119 -6.12 16.46 13.19
N TYR A 120 -5.37 15.39 12.94
CA TYR A 120 -3.92 15.42 12.80
C TYR A 120 -3.58 15.68 11.34
N LEU A 121 -2.86 16.76 11.07
CA LEU A 121 -2.48 17.17 9.72
C LEU A 121 -1.01 16.88 9.50
N PHE A 122 -0.72 16.05 8.49
CA PHE A 122 0.64 15.75 8.06
C PHE A 122 0.87 16.37 6.70
N GLU A 123 1.69 17.43 6.65
CA GLU A 123 2.00 18.14 5.41
C GLU A 123 3.48 17.95 5.05
N SER A 124 3.74 17.54 3.82
CA SER A 124 5.09 17.27 3.33
C SER A 124 5.88 18.54 2.99
N THR A 125 5.19 19.66 2.70
CA THR A 125 5.79 20.94 2.31
C THR A 125 5.46 22.10 3.26
N LYS A 126 6.40 23.02 3.45
CA LYS A 126 6.17 24.23 4.26
C LYS A 126 5.33 25.28 3.54
N PHE A 127 5.20 25.20 2.22
CA PHE A 127 4.47 26.17 1.40
C PHE A 127 3.05 26.46 1.93
N PHE A 128 2.33 25.41 2.36
CA PHE A 128 0.95 25.52 2.82
C PHE A 128 0.80 25.90 4.30
N GLN A 129 1.91 26.07 5.02
CA GLN A 129 1.90 26.33 6.46
C GLN A 129 1.04 27.55 6.84
N LYS A 130 1.08 28.61 6.03
CA LYS A 130 0.27 29.81 6.27
C LYS A 130 -1.23 29.51 6.24
N SER A 131 -1.71 28.85 5.18
CA SER A 131 -3.13 28.50 5.03
C SER A 131 -3.60 27.55 6.13
N LEU A 132 -2.76 26.60 6.53
CA LEU A 132 -3.08 25.66 7.61
C LEU A 132 -3.07 26.33 8.99
N GLN A 133 -2.22 27.35 9.20
CA GLN A 133 -2.22 28.15 10.42
C GLN A 133 -3.48 29.02 10.53
N GLU A 134 -3.93 29.64 9.44
CA GLU A 134 -5.21 30.38 9.41
C GLU A 134 -6.39 29.46 9.79
N LEU A 135 -6.38 28.20 9.34
CA LEU A 135 -7.37 27.21 9.77
C LEU A 135 -7.24 26.83 11.25
N HIS A 136 -6.01 26.71 11.76
CA HIS A 136 -5.76 26.44 13.18
C HIS A 136 -6.30 27.57 14.07
N GLU A 137 -6.13 28.82 13.67
CA GLU A 137 -6.68 30.00 14.38
C GLU A 137 -8.22 30.00 14.35
N LYS A 138 -8.82 29.57 13.24
CA LYS A 138 -10.28 29.44 13.10
C LYS A 138 -10.88 28.28 13.90
N TYR A 139 -10.13 27.19 14.08
CA TYR A 139 -10.56 25.97 14.80
C TYR A 139 -9.56 25.62 15.92
N PRO A 140 -9.48 26.44 16.98
CA PRO A 140 -8.49 26.26 18.04
C PRO A 140 -8.67 24.91 18.74
N ASN A 141 -7.55 24.28 19.11
CA ASN A 141 -7.47 22.96 19.77
C ASN A 141 -8.05 21.78 18.97
N ARG A 142 -8.45 21.98 17.71
CA ARG A 142 -9.00 20.93 16.85
C ARG A 142 -8.07 20.48 15.73
N ILE A 143 -6.95 21.17 15.56
CA ILE A 143 -5.92 20.84 14.57
C ILE A 143 -4.60 20.58 15.29
N ILE A 144 -3.99 19.43 15.00
CA ILE A 144 -2.64 19.08 15.43
C ILE A 144 -1.79 18.98 14.17
N TYR A 145 -0.92 19.95 13.96
CA TYR A 145 -0.20 20.12 12.70
C TYR A 145 1.25 19.64 12.79
N LYS A 146 1.71 18.92 11.76
CA LYS A 146 3.08 18.43 11.64
C LYS A 146 3.58 18.51 10.20
N ILE A 147 4.78 19.08 10.03
CA ILE A 147 5.54 18.99 8.78
C ILE A 147 6.21 17.62 8.71
N ALA A 148 5.65 16.69 7.92
CA ALA A 148 6.21 15.37 7.67
C ALA A 148 5.51 14.66 6.48
N ASP A 149 6.18 13.66 5.90
CA ASP A 149 5.70 12.84 4.79
C ASP A 149 5.16 11.52 5.34
N PHE A 150 3.87 11.53 5.66
CA PHE A 150 3.20 10.37 6.24
C PHE A 150 3.11 9.19 5.27
N PHE A 151 2.81 9.44 3.98
CA PHE A 151 2.79 8.36 2.98
C PHE A 151 4.19 7.82 2.68
N GLY A 152 5.23 8.63 2.86
CA GLY A 152 6.63 8.23 2.82
C GLY A 152 7.16 7.53 4.07
N MET A 153 6.33 7.23 5.08
CA MET A 153 6.80 6.60 6.33
C MET A 153 7.54 5.28 6.12
N TRP A 154 7.28 4.58 5.00
CA TRP A 154 7.99 3.36 4.63
C TRP A 154 9.51 3.56 4.51
N LYS A 155 9.96 4.76 4.11
CA LYS A 155 11.37 5.15 4.05
C LYS A 155 11.99 5.20 5.44
N LEU A 156 11.23 5.71 6.42
CA LEU A 156 11.65 5.76 7.83
C LEU A 156 11.70 4.36 8.45
N ALA A 157 10.67 3.55 8.20
CA ALA A 157 10.63 2.16 8.69
C ALA A 157 11.83 1.35 8.16
N PHE A 158 12.21 1.60 6.91
CA PHE A 158 13.40 1.00 6.32
C PHE A 158 14.70 1.45 7.01
N GLN A 159 14.85 2.74 7.27
CA GLN A 159 16.01 3.28 8.01
C GLN A 159 16.09 2.72 9.42
N ASP A 160 14.97 2.74 10.15
CA ASP A 160 14.87 2.23 11.52
C ASP A 160 15.25 0.74 11.57
N LYS A 161 14.96 -0.05 10.52
CA LYS A 161 15.41 -1.44 10.44
C LYS A 161 16.93 -1.59 10.31
N ILE A 162 17.60 -0.65 9.65
CA ILE A 162 19.06 -0.68 9.43
C ILE A 162 19.81 -0.26 10.70
N ASP A 163 19.34 0.77 11.39
CA ASP A 163 20.06 1.39 12.50
C ASP A 163 19.35 1.34 13.87
N GLN A 164 18.25 0.58 13.95
CA GLN A 164 17.42 0.44 15.15
C GLN A 164 16.87 1.78 15.67
N GLY A 165 16.55 2.69 14.74
CA GLY A 165 15.96 3.98 15.04
C GLY A 165 14.50 3.95 15.53
N ASN A 166 14.02 5.12 15.91
CA ASN A 166 12.68 5.38 16.45
C ASN A 166 11.88 6.38 15.59
N ARG A 167 12.24 6.56 14.32
CA ARG A 167 11.69 7.63 13.46
C ARG A 167 10.19 7.46 13.21
N ILE A 168 9.68 6.23 13.14
CA ILE A 168 8.23 5.99 13.04
C ILE A 168 7.49 6.47 14.29
N LYS A 169 8.02 6.15 15.48
CA LYS A 169 7.45 6.63 16.73
C LYS A 169 7.46 8.15 16.79
N ASP A 170 8.58 8.75 16.39
CA ASP A 170 8.74 10.20 16.35
C ASP A 170 7.81 10.84 15.32
N LEU A 171 7.58 10.21 14.17
CA LEU A 171 6.60 10.65 13.16
C LEU A 171 5.18 10.65 13.74
N LEU A 172 4.77 9.57 14.39
CA LEU A 172 3.40 9.41 14.88
C LEU A 172 3.11 10.23 16.14
N GLY A 173 4.10 10.44 17.01
CA GLY A 173 3.91 11.15 18.28
C GLY A 173 2.77 10.51 19.10
N ASP A 174 1.76 11.31 19.45
CA ASP A 174 0.59 10.85 20.23
C ASP A 174 -0.30 9.83 19.50
N LEU A 175 -0.11 9.67 18.19
CA LEU A 175 -0.78 8.63 17.41
C LEU A 175 -0.11 7.26 17.56
N ALA A 176 1.14 7.21 18.01
CA ALA A 176 1.84 5.96 18.23
C ALA A 176 1.14 5.16 19.34
N THR A 177 0.91 3.87 19.09
CA THR A 177 0.19 3.01 20.04
C THR A 177 0.68 1.58 19.98
N ASP A 178 0.83 0.97 21.16
CA ASP A 178 1.06 -0.48 21.29
C ASP A 178 -0.27 -1.26 21.40
N LYS A 179 -1.42 -0.56 21.38
CA LYS A 179 -2.74 -1.17 21.49
C LYS A 179 -3.12 -1.82 20.16
N ILE A 180 -3.01 -3.15 20.12
CA ILE A 180 -3.47 -3.97 19.00
C ILE A 180 -4.94 -3.63 18.70
N GLY A 181 -5.24 -3.40 17.42
CA GLY A 181 -6.60 -3.14 16.95
C GLY A 181 -7.13 -1.72 17.15
N ARG A 182 -6.40 -0.80 17.82
CA ARG A 182 -6.78 0.62 17.85
C ARG A 182 -6.87 1.14 16.41
N LYS A 183 -8.05 1.59 16.00
CA LYS A 183 -8.23 2.13 14.65
C LYS A 183 -7.62 3.52 14.51
N LEU A 184 -7.07 3.78 13.33
CA LEU A 184 -6.58 5.08 12.91
C LEU A 184 -7.20 5.41 11.55
N GLN A 185 -7.91 6.52 11.47
CA GLN A 185 -8.62 6.91 10.26
C GLN A 185 -7.75 7.84 9.45
N ILE A 186 -7.40 7.43 8.23
CA ILE A 186 -6.43 8.16 7.39
C ILE A 186 -7.14 8.65 6.13
N VAL A 187 -7.12 9.95 5.92
CA VAL A 187 -7.71 10.65 4.78
C VAL A 187 -6.60 11.27 3.94
N GLY A 188 -6.71 11.21 2.62
CA GLY A 188 -5.76 11.88 1.73
C GLY A 188 -5.86 11.42 0.29
N ALA A 189 -5.09 12.06 -0.58
CA ALA A 189 -4.96 11.66 -1.98
C ALA A 189 -3.60 11.02 -2.22
N MET A 190 -3.61 9.77 -2.68
CA MET A 190 -2.43 8.94 -2.83
C MET A 190 -2.18 8.69 -4.33
N PRO A 191 -1.09 9.25 -4.90
CA PRO A 191 -0.82 9.12 -6.33
C PRO A 191 -0.29 7.74 -6.74
N GLY A 192 0.31 6.98 -5.82
CA GLY A 192 0.93 5.67 -6.08
C GLY A 192 0.67 4.65 -4.98
N LEU A 193 1.14 3.41 -5.14
CA LEU A 193 0.80 2.30 -4.22
C LEU A 193 1.80 2.03 -3.09
N SER A 194 2.86 2.83 -2.97
CA SER A 194 3.95 2.59 -2.01
C SER A 194 3.47 2.51 -0.56
N PHE A 195 2.52 3.37 -0.16
CA PHE A 195 1.96 3.32 1.19
C PHE A 195 1.12 2.06 1.42
N VAL A 196 0.33 1.60 0.45
CA VAL A 196 -0.42 0.34 0.55
C VAL A 196 0.52 -0.86 0.65
N LYS A 197 1.58 -0.91 -0.16
CA LYS A 197 2.64 -1.93 -0.07
C LYS A 197 3.28 -1.93 1.32
N HIS A 198 3.53 -0.74 1.88
CA HIS A 198 4.04 -0.61 3.24
C HIS A 198 3.06 -1.16 4.28
N LEU A 199 1.77 -0.84 4.21
CA LEU A 199 0.77 -1.38 5.13
C LEU A 199 0.68 -2.91 5.05
N ILE A 200 0.72 -3.50 3.85
CA ILE A 200 0.78 -4.96 3.69
C ILE A 200 2.00 -5.52 4.44
N ASN A 201 3.18 -4.96 4.20
CA ASN A 201 4.40 -5.41 4.87
C ASN A 201 4.34 -5.23 6.39
N THR A 202 3.79 -4.12 6.87
CA THR A 202 3.62 -3.85 8.31
C THR A 202 2.69 -4.87 8.95
N ILE A 203 1.58 -5.23 8.29
CA ILE A 203 0.68 -6.28 8.80
C ILE A 203 1.35 -7.65 8.78
N VAL A 204 2.12 -7.96 7.73
CA VAL A 204 2.79 -9.26 7.56
C VAL A 204 3.93 -9.47 8.54
N PHE A 205 4.80 -8.46 8.72
CA PHE A 205 6.05 -8.61 9.49
C PHE A 205 6.01 -7.96 10.88
N HIS A 206 5.10 -7.02 11.10
CA HIS A 206 5.05 -6.21 12.31
C HIS A 206 3.65 -6.14 12.92
N ASN A 207 2.81 -7.17 12.71
CA ASN A 207 1.43 -7.19 13.20
C ASN A 207 1.28 -6.78 14.68
N ILE A 208 2.19 -7.29 15.52
CA ILE A 208 2.17 -7.12 16.98
C ILE A 208 2.96 -5.88 17.42
N THR A 209 3.98 -5.48 16.66
CA THR A 209 4.91 -4.40 17.01
C THR A 209 4.62 -3.09 16.26
N ASN A 210 3.55 -3.05 15.46
CA ASN A 210 3.20 -1.89 14.66
C ASN A 210 2.61 -0.79 15.55
N GLN A 211 3.23 0.39 15.49
CA GLN A 211 2.82 1.56 16.25
C GLN A 211 1.67 2.35 15.62
N LEU A 212 1.30 2.08 14.36
CA LEU A 212 0.22 2.77 13.65
C LEU A 212 -1.17 2.32 14.12
N GLY A 213 -1.27 1.15 14.75
CA GLY A 213 -2.55 0.49 15.00
C GLY A 213 -3.16 -0.11 13.73
N ARG A 214 -4.49 -0.17 13.67
CA ARG A 214 -5.27 -0.75 12.57
C ARG A 214 -5.75 0.37 11.61
N PRO A 215 -5.16 0.53 10.42
CA PRO A 215 -5.54 1.59 9.50
C PRO A 215 -6.96 1.37 8.94
N ASP A 216 -7.70 2.46 8.89
CA ASP A 216 -8.97 2.60 8.17
C ASP A 216 -8.85 3.79 7.21
N LEU A 217 -8.62 3.47 5.94
CA LEU A 217 -8.24 4.44 4.93
C LEU A 217 -9.48 4.99 4.23
N PHE A 218 -9.50 6.30 3.99
CA PHE A 218 -10.44 7.03 3.14
C PHE A 218 -9.63 7.81 2.10
N ILE A 219 -9.21 7.09 1.05
CA ILE A 219 -8.15 7.56 0.16
C ILE A 219 -8.69 7.81 -1.25
N ILE A 220 -8.24 8.89 -1.85
CA ILE A 220 -8.42 9.15 -3.27
C ILE A 220 -7.22 8.56 -4.01
N LEU A 221 -7.46 7.68 -4.99
CA LEU A 221 -6.39 7.13 -5.83
C LEU A 221 -6.80 7.02 -7.32
N PRO A 222 -5.82 6.96 -8.24
CA PRO A 222 -6.06 6.64 -9.64
C PRO A 222 -6.83 5.33 -9.85
N THR A 223 -7.67 5.27 -10.91
CA THR A 223 -8.54 4.12 -11.17
C THR A 223 -7.73 2.86 -11.48
N HIS A 224 -6.69 2.94 -12.31
CA HIS A 224 -5.82 1.78 -12.58
C HIS A 224 -5.14 1.18 -11.33
N HIS A 225 -4.81 2.00 -10.33
CA HIS A 225 -4.26 1.49 -9.07
C HIS A 225 -5.29 0.72 -8.26
N TYR A 226 -6.54 1.20 -8.23
CA TYR A 226 -7.63 0.48 -7.59
C TYR A 226 -7.92 -0.85 -8.31
N GLU A 227 -8.02 -0.82 -9.65
CA GLU A 227 -8.28 -2.00 -10.47
C GLU A 227 -7.16 -3.04 -10.32
N PHE A 228 -5.89 -2.62 -10.22
CA PHE A 228 -4.79 -3.53 -9.94
C PHE A 228 -4.95 -4.24 -8.59
N LEU A 229 -5.20 -3.48 -7.51
CA LEU A 229 -5.35 -4.05 -6.16
C LEU A 229 -6.56 -4.98 -6.06
N THR A 230 -7.63 -4.67 -6.81
CA THR A 230 -8.93 -5.34 -6.74
C THR A 230 -9.20 -6.27 -7.93
N ASP A 231 -8.15 -6.66 -8.67
CA ASP A 231 -8.25 -7.54 -9.85
C ASP A 231 -9.04 -8.81 -9.49
N LEU A 232 -10.28 -8.91 -9.99
CA LEU A 232 -11.21 -10.00 -9.70
C LEU A 232 -10.68 -11.34 -10.20
N ASN A 233 -9.80 -11.34 -11.20
CA ASN A 233 -9.22 -12.58 -11.72
C ASN A 233 -8.33 -13.26 -10.68
N VAL A 234 -7.81 -12.52 -9.70
CA VAL A 234 -7.04 -13.08 -8.57
C VAL A 234 -7.90 -14.03 -7.73
N GLN A 235 -9.21 -13.79 -7.68
CA GLN A 235 -10.16 -14.70 -7.02
C GLN A 235 -10.43 -15.97 -7.83
N HIS A 236 -10.15 -15.96 -9.14
CA HIS A 236 -10.54 -17.00 -10.10
C HIS A 236 -9.32 -17.62 -10.82
N GLY A 237 -8.23 -17.85 -10.10
CA GLY A 237 -7.09 -18.60 -10.61
C GLY A 237 -5.86 -17.77 -10.96
N LYS A 238 -6.01 -16.50 -11.36
CA LYS A 238 -4.86 -15.62 -11.61
C LYS A 238 -4.03 -15.47 -10.34
N HIS A 239 -2.71 -15.42 -10.48
CA HIS A 239 -1.82 -15.17 -9.35
C HIS A 239 -1.08 -13.85 -9.54
N LYS A 240 -1.26 -12.94 -8.58
CA LYS A 240 -0.46 -11.72 -8.42
C LYS A 240 -0.21 -11.49 -6.94
N SER A 241 1.04 -11.35 -6.54
CA SER A 241 1.43 -11.34 -5.12
C SER A 241 0.77 -10.19 -4.34
N VAL A 242 0.94 -8.94 -4.81
CA VAL A 242 0.43 -7.74 -4.12
C VAL A 242 -1.10 -7.73 -4.06
N PRO A 243 -1.84 -7.94 -5.17
CA PRO A 243 -3.31 -8.05 -5.12
C PRO A 243 -3.80 -9.21 -4.24
N SER A 244 -3.14 -10.38 -4.28
CA SER A 244 -3.53 -11.54 -3.45
C SER A 244 -3.43 -11.20 -1.95
N LEU A 245 -2.31 -10.59 -1.52
CA LEU A 245 -2.13 -10.16 -0.13
C LEU A 245 -3.07 -9.01 0.24
N PHE A 246 -3.24 -8.02 -0.63
CA PHE A 246 -4.16 -6.91 -0.40
C PHE A 246 -5.59 -7.41 -0.15
N GLN A 247 -6.12 -8.25 -1.04
CA GLN A 247 -7.48 -8.77 -0.93
C GLN A 247 -7.64 -9.75 0.25
N SER A 248 -6.55 -10.39 0.71
CA SER A 248 -6.55 -11.23 1.91
C SER A 248 -6.56 -10.43 3.21
N LEU A 249 -5.90 -9.26 3.24
CA LEU A 249 -5.69 -8.46 4.47
C LEU A 249 -6.70 -7.31 4.64
N PHE A 250 -7.31 -6.83 3.56
CA PHE A 250 -8.18 -5.65 3.58
C PHE A 250 -9.57 -5.94 3.03
N GLN A 251 -10.56 -5.24 3.60
CA GLN A 251 -11.84 -4.98 2.97
C GLN A 251 -11.76 -3.66 2.22
N TYR A 252 -12.44 -3.55 1.09
CA TYR A 252 -12.39 -2.35 0.27
C TYR A 252 -13.74 -2.06 -0.39
N LYS A 253 -14.08 -0.78 -0.54
CA LYS A 253 -15.27 -0.32 -1.25
C LYS A 253 -15.02 1.03 -1.92
N VAL A 254 -15.53 1.20 -3.13
CA VAL A 254 -15.61 2.53 -3.77
C VAL A 254 -16.74 3.30 -3.10
N LEU A 255 -16.43 4.51 -2.62
CA LEU A 255 -17.42 5.41 -2.04
C LEU A 255 -17.96 6.37 -3.11
N GLN A 256 -17.08 6.91 -3.95
CA GLN A 256 -17.46 7.85 -5.01
C GLN A 256 -16.37 7.95 -6.09
N LYS A 257 -16.75 8.42 -7.28
CA LYS A 257 -15.83 8.95 -8.29
C LYS A 257 -15.70 10.47 -8.12
N VAL A 258 -14.49 11.00 -8.17
CA VAL A 258 -14.22 12.44 -8.07
C VAL A 258 -13.46 12.93 -9.31
N PRO A 259 -13.68 14.17 -9.79
CA PRO A 259 -13.01 14.64 -11.00
C PRO A 259 -11.50 14.77 -10.80
N LYS A 260 -10.71 14.13 -11.66
CA LYS A 260 -9.24 14.15 -11.59
C LYS A 260 -8.68 15.57 -11.79
N ALA A 261 -9.34 16.39 -12.60
CA ALA A 261 -8.97 17.79 -12.85
C ALA A 261 -8.94 18.65 -11.58
N HIS A 262 -9.62 18.23 -10.51
CA HIS A 262 -9.69 18.94 -9.23
C HIS A 262 -8.49 18.67 -8.31
N PHE A 263 -7.54 17.85 -8.76
CA PHE A 263 -6.35 17.49 -8.01
C PHE A 263 -5.09 17.93 -8.75
N LEU A 264 -4.06 18.32 -8.00
CA LEU A 264 -2.75 18.67 -8.52
C LEU A 264 -1.64 17.84 -7.86
N PRO A 265 -0.53 17.59 -8.56
CA PRO A 265 -0.26 18.02 -9.93
C PRO A 265 -0.97 17.13 -10.97
N TRP A 266 -1.13 17.64 -12.19
CA TRP A 266 -1.65 16.83 -13.30
C TRP A 266 -0.59 15.84 -13.79
N THR A 267 -1.02 14.67 -14.25
CA THR A 267 -0.11 13.67 -14.82
C THR A 267 -0.05 13.73 -16.34
N PHE A 268 1.05 13.24 -16.92
CA PHE A 268 1.06 12.93 -18.35
C PHE A 268 0.09 11.76 -18.62
N PRO A 269 -0.63 11.78 -19.75
CA PRO A 269 -1.41 10.61 -20.15
C PRO A 269 -0.46 9.42 -20.33
N PRO A 270 -0.90 8.20 -19.95
CA PRO A 270 -0.10 7.01 -20.14
C PRO A 270 0.14 6.76 -21.64
N THR A 271 1.27 6.14 -21.97
CA THR A 271 1.65 5.82 -23.36
C THR A 271 0.86 4.65 -23.95
N LYS A 272 0.22 3.83 -23.11
CA LYS A 272 -0.66 2.71 -23.53
C LYS A 272 -2.13 3.11 -23.41
N LYS A 273 -2.99 2.53 -24.26
CA LYS A 273 -4.44 2.77 -24.30
C LYS A 273 -5.09 2.41 -22.95
N THR A 274 -5.21 3.37 -22.04
CA THR A 274 -6.09 3.28 -20.88
C THR A 274 -7.54 3.43 -21.31
N SER A 275 -8.46 2.87 -20.52
CA SER A 275 -9.88 3.11 -20.74
C SER A 275 -10.20 4.61 -20.59
N VAL A 276 -11.14 5.13 -21.39
CA VAL A 276 -11.56 6.56 -21.37
C VAL A 276 -12.00 7.02 -19.96
N ILE A 277 -12.43 6.08 -19.11
CA ILE A 277 -12.88 6.31 -17.73
C ILE A 277 -11.70 6.67 -16.80
N ASP A 278 -10.53 6.05 -16.97
CA ASP A 278 -9.32 6.27 -16.14
C ASP A 278 -8.71 7.66 -16.35
N GLU A 279 -9.05 8.33 -17.47
CA GLU A 279 -8.48 9.65 -17.78
C GLU A 279 -9.11 10.81 -16.99
N HIS A 280 -10.36 10.69 -16.54
CA HIS A 280 -11.16 11.83 -16.06
C HIS A 280 -11.49 11.80 -14.57
N PHE A 281 -11.45 10.63 -13.93
CA PHE A 281 -11.87 10.46 -12.55
C PHE A 281 -10.80 9.79 -11.69
N LEU A 282 -10.89 10.03 -10.39
CA LEU A 282 -10.20 9.25 -9.36
C LEU A 282 -11.26 8.54 -8.51
N TYR A 283 -10.88 7.46 -7.85
CA TYR A 283 -11.76 6.78 -6.91
C TYR A 283 -11.47 7.22 -5.47
N LEU A 284 -12.51 7.72 -4.80
CA LEU A 284 -12.56 7.79 -3.36
C LEU A 284 -12.97 6.41 -2.85
N VAL A 285 -12.07 5.76 -2.12
CA VAL A 285 -12.28 4.41 -1.61
C VAL A 285 -12.13 4.37 -0.10
N ASN A 286 -12.84 3.44 0.52
CA ASN A 286 -12.55 3.02 1.89
C ASN A 286 -11.83 1.68 1.86
N ILE A 287 -10.67 1.60 2.50
CA ILE A 287 -9.85 0.38 2.64
C ILE A 287 -9.61 0.16 4.13
N THR A 288 -10.18 -0.91 4.68
CA THR A 288 -10.14 -1.22 6.11
C THR A 288 -9.40 -2.53 6.33
N GLN A 289 -8.43 -2.57 7.24
CA GLN A 289 -7.79 -3.83 7.61
C GLN A 289 -8.81 -4.79 8.25
N LYS A 290 -8.84 -6.03 7.77
CA LYS A 290 -9.68 -7.11 8.31
C LYS A 290 -9.27 -7.46 9.73
N GLU A 291 -10.24 -7.80 10.57
CA GLU A 291 -9.99 -8.29 11.94
C GLU A 291 -9.45 -9.72 11.92
N ALA A 292 -10.09 -10.58 11.14
CA ALA A 292 -9.59 -11.92 10.85
C ALA A 292 -8.53 -11.86 9.75
N LEU A 293 -7.33 -12.32 10.07
CA LEU A 293 -6.21 -12.45 9.14
C LEU A 293 -6.27 -13.82 8.45
N PRO A 294 -5.67 -13.97 7.26
CA PRO A 294 -5.75 -15.22 6.49
C PRO A 294 -5.08 -16.42 7.16
N CYS A 295 -4.19 -16.18 8.14
CA CYS A 295 -3.59 -17.18 9.00
C CYS A 295 -3.14 -16.54 10.31
N HIS A 296 -2.72 -17.36 11.29
CA HIS A 296 -2.15 -16.86 12.54
C HIS A 296 -0.97 -15.90 12.26
N PRO A 297 -0.82 -14.77 13.01
CA PRO A 297 0.18 -13.73 12.72
C PRO A 297 1.61 -14.23 12.54
N ALA A 298 2.01 -15.27 13.30
CA ALA A 298 3.33 -15.89 13.20
C ALA A 298 3.63 -16.50 11.82
N TYR A 299 2.60 -16.85 11.03
CA TYR A 299 2.72 -17.49 9.72
C TYR A 299 2.53 -16.51 8.55
N LEU A 300 2.18 -15.25 8.80
CA LEU A 300 2.02 -14.26 7.74
C LEU A 300 3.30 -14.05 6.90
N PRO A 301 4.52 -14.00 7.48
CA PRO A 301 5.76 -13.94 6.68
C PRO A 301 5.92 -15.13 5.72
N LEU A 302 5.49 -16.31 6.15
CA LEU A 302 5.53 -17.53 5.34
C LEU A 302 4.49 -17.48 4.23
N LEU A 303 3.28 -17.00 4.50
CA LEU A 303 2.24 -16.79 3.48
C LEU A 303 2.68 -15.76 2.43
N TRP A 304 3.29 -14.65 2.87
CA TRP A 304 3.86 -13.64 1.98
C TRP A 304 4.91 -14.22 1.04
N TYR A 305 5.80 -15.08 1.55
CA TYR A 305 6.79 -15.77 0.74
C TYR A 305 6.14 -16.80 -0.19
N PHE A 306 5.14 -17.54 0.30
CA PHE A 306 4.38 -18.51 -0.47
C PHE A 306 3.74 -17.88 -1.71
N PHE A 307 3.22 -16.64 -1.60
CA PHE A 307 2.63 -15.88 -2.70
C PHE A 307 3.62 -15.12 -3.58
N LYS A 308 4.93 -15.41 -3.50
CA LYS A 308 5.87 -14.81 -4.45
C LYS A 308 5.84 -15.54 -5.81
N PRO A 309 6.03 -14.82 -6.93
CA PRO A 309 6.06 -15.43 -8.26
C PRO A 309 7.12 -16.54 -8.41
N GLN A 310 8.21 -16.45 -7.65
CA GLN A 310 9.26 -17.46 -7.61
C GLN A 310 8.85 -18.78 -6.93
N THR A 311 7.77 -18.78 -6.15
CA THR A 311 7.26 -19.97 -5.47
C THR A 311 6.32 -20.72 -6.40
N PHE A 312 5.42 -20.01 -7.09
CA PHE A 312 4.54 -20.59 -8.10
C PHE A 312 3.98 -19.56 -9.08
N SER A 313 3.54 -20.06 -10.23
CA SER A 313 2.72 -19.40 -11.24
C SER A 313 1.33 -20.05 -11.34
N LYS A 314 0.45 -19.54 -12.20
CA LYS A 314 -0.85 -20.18 -12.48
C LYS A 314 -0.71 -21.62 -12.99
N SER A 315 0.34 -21.92 -13.75
CA SER A 315 0.56 -23.25 -14.34
C SER A 315 1.37 -24.20 -13.45
N THR A 316 1.79 -23.72 -12.27
CA THR A 316 2.54 -24.57 -11.34
C THR A 316 1.61 -25.59 -10.73
N ARG A 317 1.97 -26.87 -10.83
CA ARG A 317 1.23 -27.97 -10.19
C ARG A 317 1.40 -27.94 -8.69
N VAL A 318 0.31 -28.06 -7.96
CA VAL A 318 0.26 -27.87 -6.51
C VAL A 318 1.08 -28.94 -5.78
N ILE A 319 0.76 -30.22 -6.01
CA ILE A 319 1.42 -31.34 -5.32
C ILE A 319 2.94 -31.38 -5.60
N PRO A 320 3.40 -31.35 -6.87
CA PRO A 320 4.83 -31.36 -7.16
C PRO A 320 5.59 -30.19 -6.52
N MET A 321 4.97 -28.99 -6.42
CA MET A 321 5.62 -27.85 -5.77
C MET A 321 5.77 -28.08 -4.26
N LEU A 322 4.74 -28.58 -3.58
CA LEU A 322 4.82 -28.84 -2.13
C LEU A 322 5.77 -29.99 -1.80
N GLU A 323 5.86 -31.01 -2.65
CA GLU A 323 6.78 -32.14 -2.45
C GLU A 323 8.25 -31.78 -2.57
N GLN A 324 8.59 -30.63 -3.18
CA GLN A 324 9.94 -30.06 -3.12
C GLN A 324 10.36 -29.68 -1.70
N TRP A 325 9.38 -29.38 -0.83
CA TRP A 325 9.59 -28.98 0.55
C TRP A 325 9.34 -30.13 1.52
N ILE A 326 8.25 -30.88 1.33
CA ILE A 326 7.87 -32.02 2.17
C ILE A 326 7.63 -33.25 1.28
N PRO A 327 8.61 -34.14 1.12
CA PRO A 327 8.48 -35.32 0.26
C PRO A 327 7.31 -36.21 0.67
N GLY A 328 6.53 -36.67 -0.31
CA GLY A 328 5.40 -37.58 -0.10
C GLY A 328 4.13 -36.94 0.47
N CYS A 329 4.10 -35.61 0.70
CA CYS A 329 2.90 -34.94 1.20
C CYS A 329 1.72 -34.95 0.22
N GLY A 330 1.94 -35.27 -1.06
CA GLY A 330 0.88 -35.33 -2.07
C GLY A 330 -0.24 -36.30 -1.73
N VAL A 331 0.07 -37.39 -1.01
CA VAL A 331 -0.94 -38.39 -0.61
C VAL A 331 -2.03 -37.79 0.28
N TRP A 332 -1.69 -36.81 1.13
CA TRP A 332 -2.64 -36.13 2.02
C TRP A 332 -3.62 -35.26 1.25
N LEU A 333 -3.14 -34.61 0.18
CA LEU A 333 -3.99 -33.79 -0.68
C LEU A 333 -4.90 -34.65 -1.57
N ILE A 334 -4.39 -35.76 -2.12
CA ILE A 334 -5.17 -36.66 -3.00
C ILE A 334 -6.26 -37.38 -2.21
N THR A 335 -5.94 -37.91 -1.03
CA THR A 335 -6.90 -38.63 -0.18
C THR A 335 -7.84 -37.71 0.58
N GLY A 336 -7.48 -36.43 0.71
CA GLY A 336 -8.17 -35.44 1.54
C GLY A 336 -7.95 -35.63 3.04
N GLN A 337 -7.16 -36.63 3.45
CA GLN A 337 -6.89 -36.97 4.85
C GLN A 337 -5.54 -36.38 5.28
N ASP A 338 -5.57 -35.53 6.30
CA ASP A 338 -4.34 -34.99 6.90
C ASP A 338 -3.67 -36.04 7.81
N PRO A 339 -2.34 -35.93 8.03
CA PRO A 339 -1.62 -36.85 8.91
C PRO A 339 -2.13 -36.78 10.37
N PRO A 340 -2.01 -37.86 11.16
CA PRO A 340 -2.52 -37.92 12.54
C PRO A 340 -1.98 -36.81 13.46
N ASP A 341 -0.71 -36.43 13.28
CA ASP A 341 0.00 -35.46 14.11
C ASP A 341 -0.08 -34.03 13.56
N VAL A 342 -1.13 -33.70 12.81
CA VAL A 342 -1.35 -32.36 12.26
C VAL A 342 -1.46 -31.32 13.38
N ASN A 343 -0.81 -30.18 13.20
CA ASN A 343 -0.96 -29.05 14.11
C ASN A 343 -2.32 -28.36 13.89
N LYS A 344 -3.29 -28.71 14.74
CA LYS A 344 -4.66 -28.21 14.69
C LYS A 344 -4.79 -26.70 14.93
N GLU A 345 -3.79 -26.04 15.52
CA GLU A 345 -3.84 -24.59 15.75
C GLU A 345 -3.66 -23.78 14.46
N VAL A 346 -3.06 -24.39 13.43
CA VAL A 346 -2.71 -23.72 12.17
C VAL A 346 -3.31 -24.41 10.95
N ALA A 347 -3.85 -25.62 11.12
CA ALA A 347 -4.60 -26.33 10.11
C ALA A 347 -5.84 -25.54 9.67
N PRO A 348 -6.34 -25.77 8.45
CA PRO A 348 -7.59 -25.18 8.02
C PRO A 348 -8.77 -25.62 8.90
N ASP A 349 -9.73 -24.72 9.09
CA ASP A 349 -10.97 -24.96 9.83
C ASP A 349 -12.20 -24.89 8.90
N GLU A 350 -13.41 -24.97 9.49
CA GLU A 350 -14.67 -24.91 8.76
C GLU A 350 -14.93 -23.57 8.04
N THR A 351 -14.19 -22.51 8.39
CA THR A 351 -14.29 -21.20 7.75
C THR A 351 -13.40 -21.08 6.51
N ASP A 352 -12.44 -22.00 6.34
CA ASP A 352 -11.56 -22.04 5.16
C ASP A 352 -12.26 -22.64 3.94
N ALA A 353 -11.86 -22.18 2.76
CA ALA A 353 -12.47 -22.66 1.53
C ALA A 353 -12.11 -24.14 1.28
N PRO A 354 -13.11 -25.01 0.99
CA PRO A 354 -12.86 -26.41 0.72
C PRO A 354 -12.01 -26.57 -0.54
N LEU A 355 -11.01 -27.46 -0.47
CA LEU A 355 -10.22 -27.82 -1.64
C LEU A 355 -11.04 -28.70 -2.58
N PRO A 356 -10.88 -28.54 -3.90
CA PRO A 356 -11.42 -29.51 -4.84
C PRO A 356 -10.72 -30.86 -4.67
N HIS A 357 -11.22 -31.90 -5.33
CA HIS A 357 -10.51 -33.18 -5.39
C HIS A 357 -9.15 -32.98 -6.09
N MET A 358 -8.09 -32.97 -5.28
CA MET A 358 -6.73 -32.69 -5.76
C MET A 358 -6.16 -33.91 -6.49
N THR A 359 -5.48 -33.65 -7.61
CA THR A 359 -4.73 -34.67 -8.35
C THR A 359 -3.32 -34.18 -8.60
N ILE A 360 -2.45 -35.06 -9.10
CA ILE A 360 -1.08 -34.68 -9.52
C ILE A 360 -1.06 -33.65 -10.67
N PHE A 361 -2.19 -33.44 -11.35
CA PHE A 361 -2.33 -32.48 -12.45
C PHE A 361 -2.94 -31.15 -12.00
N THR A 362 -3.42 -31.02 -10.77
CA THR A 362 -4.04 -29.78 -10.29
C THR A 362 -3.01 -28.67 -10.21
N GLU A 363 -3.32 -27.53 -10.83
CA GLU A 363 -2.48 -26.34 -10.88
C GLU A 363 -2.98 -25.26 -9.94
N PHE A 364 -2.11 -24.32 -9.56
CA PHE A 364 -2.52 -23.16 -8.77
C PHE A 364 -3.53 -22.27 -9.52
N GLY A 365 -3.56 -22.33 -10.85
CA GLY A 365 -4.55 -21.67 -11.70
C GLY A 365 -5.97 -22.22 -11.52
N ASP A 366 -6.10 -23.47 -11.08
CA ASP A 366 -7.40 -24.10 -10.81
C ASP A 366 -7.99 -23.68 -9.46
N LEU A 367 -7.19 -23.01 -8.62
CA LEU A 367 -7.56 -22.66 -7.25
C LEU A 367 -7.92 -21.18 -7.11
N THR A 368 -9.01 -20.92 -6.39
CA THR A 368 -9.35 -19.57 -5.90
C THR A 368 -8.32 -19.05 -4.90
N LEU A 369 -8.30 -17.74 -4.65
CA LEU A 369 -7.40 -17.16 -3.64
C LEU A 369 -7.58 -17.82 -2.26
N GLN A 370 -8.82 -18.05 -1.84
CA GLN A 370 -9.10 -18.68 -0.55
C GLN A 370 -8.61 -20.13 -0.50
N GLN A 371 -8.79 -20.90 -1.59
CA GLN A 371 -8.24 -22.25 -1.67
C GLN A 371 -6.72 -22.27 -1.65
N LYS A 372 -6.04 -21.29 -2.27
CA LYS A 372 -4.57 -21.14 -2.16
C LYS A 372 -4.13 -20.92 -0.71
N ILE A 373 -4.91 -20.15 0.07
CA ILE A 373 -4.67 -19.96 1.51
C ILE A 373 -4.93 -21.26 2.28
N THR A 374 -5.98 -22.01 1.95
CA THR A 374 -6.24 -23.34 2.52
C THR A 374 -5.09 -24.32 2.26
N VAL A 375 -4.56 -24.36 1.03
CA VAL A 375 -3.37 -25.16 0.70
C VAL A 375 -2.18 -24.75 1.56
N PHE A 376 -1.94 -23.44 1.70
CA PHE A 376 -0.88 -22.93 2.56
C PHE A 376 -1.06 -23.36 4.03
N LYS A 377 -2.27 -23.21 4.58
CA LYS A 377 -2.59 -23.63 5.95
C LYS A 377 -2.35 -25.12 6.17
N ARG A 378 -2.76 -25.99 5.22
CA ARG A 378 -2.44 -27.42 5.27
C ARG A 378 -0.93 -27.65 5.28
N PHE A 379 -0.23 -27.05 4.32
CA PHE A 379 1.22 -27.17 4.18
C PHE A 379 1.98 -26.83 5.47
N VAL A 380 1.63 -25.73 6.15
CA VAL A 380 2.29 -25.33 7.39
C VAL A 380 1.83 -26.10 8.63
N SER A 381 0.73 -26.85 8.53
CA SER A 381 0.18 -27.66 9.62
C SER A 381 0.75 -29.07 9.71
N TRP A 382 1.37 -29.56 8.64
CA TRP A 382 1.92 -30.91 8.61
C TRP A 382 3.17 -31.03 9.50
N PRO A 383 3.36 -32.17 10.19
CA PRO A 383 4.43 -32.34 11.19
C PRO A 383 5.84 -32.18 10.60
N GLU A 384 6.01 -32.53 9.32
CA GLU A 384 7.29 -32.38 8.62
C GLU A 384 7.66 -30.92 8.33
N PHE A 385 6.70 -29.99 8.38
CA PHE A 385 6.94 -28.58 8.07
C PHE A 385 7.98 -27.93 8.97
N GLU A 386 8.00 -28.29 10.26
CA GLU A 386 8.97 -27.78 11.24
C GLU A 386 10.43 -28.07 10.83
N HIS A 387 10.64 -29.16 10.09
CA HIS A 387 11.97 -29.62 9.68
C HIS A 387 12.29 -29.31 8.21
N CYS A 388 11.32 -28.79 7.46
CA CYS A 388 11.50 -28.52 6.04
C CYS A 388 12.33 -27.24 5.79
N PRO A 389 13.07 -27.14 4.68
CA PRO A 389 13.95 -26.01 4.40
C PRO A 389 13.20 -24.72 4.03
N PHE A 390 11.86 -24.75 3.96
CA PHE A 390 11.04 -23.61 3.56
C PHE A 390 11.26 -22.40 4.49
N ARG A 391 11.18 -22.60 5.83
CA ARG A 391 11.40 -21.53 6.81
C ARG A 391 12.78 -20.89 6.67
N ALA A 392 13.83 -21.72 6.60
CA ALA A 392 15.19 -21.25 6.39
C ALA A 392 15.34 -20.47 5.08
N THR A 393 14.63 -20.88 4.01
CA THR A 393 14.62 -20.15 2.74
C THR A 393 13.93 -18.80 2.85
N VAL A 394 12.81 -18.73 3.58
CA VAL A 394 12.13 -17.47 3.88
C VAL A 394 13.08 -16.53 4.62
N GLU A 395 13.70 -17.00 5.71
CA GLU A 395 14.66 -16.23 6.52
C GLU A 395 15.83 -15.71 5.67
N ASN A 396 16.37 -16.53 4.77
CA ASN A 396 17.44 -16.12 3.84
C ASN A 396 16.99 -15.14 2.76
N SER A 397 15.69 -15.09 2.44
CA SER A 397 15.11 -14.16 1.48
C SER A 397 14.79 -12.78 2.06
N LEU A 398 14.58 -12.68 3.38
CA LEU A 398 14.25 -11.43 4.08
C LEU A 398 15.36 -10.37 4.01
N PRO A 399 16.68 -10.70 4.12
CA PRO A 399 17.76 -9.74 3.90
C PRO A 399 17.81 -9.22 2.46
N LYS A 400 17.52 -10.06 1.47
CA LYS A 400 17.49 -9.67 0.05
C LYS A 400 16.29 -8.78 -0.28
N PHE A 401 15.18 -8.94 0.45
CA PHE A 401 14.01 -8.08 0.31
C PHE A 401 14.29 -6.64 0.77
N ALA A 402 15.07 -6.47 1.85
CA ALA A 402 15.53 -5.15 2.26
C ALA A 402 16.33 -4.46 1.14
N SER A 403 17.16 -5.21 0.39
CA SER A 403 17.89 -4.65 -0.75
C SER A 403 17.07 -4.49 -2.05
N HIS A 404 15.95 -5.18 -2.22
CA HIS A 404 15.11 -5.02 -3.42
C HIS A 404 14.18 -3.80 -3.36
N LEU A 405 13.87 -3.30 -2.16
CA LEU A 405 13.26 -1.98 -1.98
C LEU A 405 14.17 -0.85 -2.52
N ASP A 406 15.47 -1.13 -2.74
CA ASP A 406 16.46 -0.17 -3.24
C ASP A 406 16.37 0.09 -4.76
N SER A 407 15.66 -0.75 -5.54
CA SER A 407 15.54 -0.61 -7.00
C SER A 407 14.20 -0.06 -7.48
N GLU A 408 13.13 -0.12 -6.68
CA GLU A 408 11.81 0.47 -7.03
C GLU A 408 11.70 1.99 -6.75
N GLY A 409 12.78 2.61 -6.27
CA GLY A 409 12.78 4.01 -5.80
C GLY A 409 12.89 5.10 -6.87
N ASP A 410 13.32 4.78 -8.10
CA ASP A 410 13.48 5.77 -9.19
C ASP A 410 12.89 5.28 -10.54
N THR A 411 12.22 4.14 -10.51
CA THR A 411 11.40 3.64 -11.61
C THR A 411 10.28 2.88 -10.94
N GLU A 412 9.08 3.46 -10.85
CA GLU A 412 7.91 2.59 -10.90
C GLU A 412 8.09 1.79 -12.19
N PRO A 413 8.33 0.47 -12.13
CA PRO A 413 8.22 -0.33 -13.32
C PRO A 413 6.80 -0.08 -13.80
N HIS A 414 6.62 0.06 -15.11
CA HIS A 414 5.26 -0.10 -15.64
C HIS A 414 4.70 -1.36 -14.98
N LEU A 415 3.43 -1.35 -14.57
CA LEU A 415 2.72 -2.53 -14.02
C LEU A 415 2.95 -3.82 -14.86
N ASP A 416 3.42 -3.64 -16.09
CA ASP A 416 3.84 -4.65 -17.06
C ASP A 416 5.26 -5.22 -16.86
N ASP A 417 6.25 -4.42 -16.40
CA ASP A 417 7.66 -4.85 -16.32
C ASP A 417 7.97 -5.73 -15.08
N LEU A 418 7.03 -5.81 -14.12
CA LEU A 418 7.13 -6.69 -12.95
C LEU A 418 6.37 -8.02 -13.12
N GLU A 419 5.59 -8.21 -14.19
CA GLU A 419 4.73 -9.38 -14.36
C GLU A 419 4.70 -9.98 -15.79
N HIS A 420 5.62 -9.59 -16.68
CA HIS A 420 5.79 -10.25 -17.98
C HIS A 420 6.76 -11.45 -17.91
N SER A 421 6.30 -12.57 -17.35
CA SER A 421 6.76 -13.90 -17.78
C SER A 421 5.74 -14.64 -18.65
N ASP A 422 4.50 -14.14 -18.74
CA ASP A 422 3.39 -14.84 -19.38
C ASP A 422 2.80 -14.01 -20.53
N SER A 423 3.64 -13.54 -21.44
CA SER A 423 3.21 -13.26 -22.81
C SER A 423 3.69 -14.40 -23.70
N GLU A 424 2.78 -15.32 -24.00
CA GLU A 424 2.91 -16.16 -25.17
C GLU A 424 3.09 -15.22 -26.37
N ASN A 425 4.26 -15.28 -27.00
CA ASN A 425 4.41 -14.85 -28.39
C ASN A 425 3.54 -15.80 -29.22
N GLU A 426 2.27 -15.45 -29.42
CA GLU A 426 1.56 -15.94 -30.59
C GLU A 426 2.36 -15.42 -31.80
N LEU A 427 3.09 -16.35 -32.40
CA LEU A 427 3.74 -16.19 -33.69
C LEU A 427 2.66 -15.81 -34.72
N GLU A 428 2.50 -14.52 -34.98
CA GLU A 428 2.11 -14.06 -36.30
C GLU A 428 3.24 -14.41 -37.26
N ASN A 429 3.18 -15.63 -37.77
CA ASN A 429 3.77 -16.05 -39.04
C ASN A 429 2.88 -17.16 -39.61
N MET A 430 1.72 -16.76 -40.12
CA MET A 430 1.18 -17.14 -41.44
C MET A 430 -0.15 -16.45 -41.72
#